data_AF-A0A7C0WMF5-F1
#
_entry.id   AF-A0A7C0WMF5-F1
#
_cell.length_a   1.000
_cell.length_b   1.000
_cell.length_c   1.000
_cell.angle_alpha   90.00
_cell.angle_beta   90.00
_cell.angle_gamma   90.00
#
_symmetry.space_group_name_H-M   'P 1'
#
loop_
_entity.id
_entity.type
_entity.pdbx_description
1 polymer ?
#
loop_
_entity_poly.entity_id
_entity_poly.type
_entity_poly.pdbx_seq_one_letter_code
_entity_poly.pdbx_strand_id
1 'polypeptide(L)' 'MKKKKLPEEMTTEELKKELKHTNECLLDEEEVHAFTLNRASIHIGGVEAQAMQEEHERKCNEYRERIEQIEQLLNERAR' A
#
# COMPACT_ATOMS: atom_id res chain seq x y z
N MET A 1 -14.62 4.63 -14.46
CA MET A 1 -13.85 4.09 -13.32
C MET A 1 -14.74 3.13 -12.56
N LYS A 2 -14.40 1.83 -12.47
CA LYS A 2 -15.16 0.89 -11.62
C LYS A 2 -14.99 1.36 -10.18
N LYS A 3 -16.08 1.54 -9.44
CA LYS A 3 -16.01 1.81 -7.99
C LYS A 3 -15.23 0.66 -7.34
N LYS A 4 -14.15 0.96 -6.61
CA LYS A 4 -13.52 -0.05 -5.74
C LYS A 4 -14.60 -0.48 -4.74
N LYS A 5 -14.88 -1.79 -4.70
CA LYS A 5 -15.80 -2.35 -3.71
C LYS A 5 -15.22 -2.13 -2.30
N LEU A 6 -16.09 -1.93 -1.32
CA LEU A 6 -15.65 -1.96 0.07
C LEU A 6 -15.23 -3.40 0.41
N PRO A 7 -14.21 -3.62 1.27
CA PRO A 7 -13.77 -4.96 1.69
C PRO A 7 -14.93 -5.82 2.21
N GLU A 8 -15.84 -5.18 2.94
CA GLU A 8 -17.03 -5.78 3.53
C GLU A 8 -17.96 -6.41 2.47
N GLU A 9 -17.99 -5.85 1.26
CA GLU A 9 -18.83 -6.30 0.14
C GLU A 9 -18.15 -7.37 -0.74
N MET A 10 -16.85 -7.65 -0.50
CA MET A 10 -16.09 -8.62 -1.29
C MET A 10 -16.33 -10.03 -0.75
N THR A 11 -16.34 -11.04 -1.60
CA THR A 11 -16.31 -12.47 -1.20
C THR A 11 -14.93 -12.85 -0.64
N THR A 12 -14.81 -13.99 0.03
CA THR A 12 -13.52 -14.48 0.56
C THR A 12 -12.46 -14.63 -0.53
N GLU A 13 -12.84 -15.09 -1.72
CA GLU A 13 -11.91 -15.21 -2.86
C GLU A 13 -11.51 -13.84 -3.43
N GLU A 14 -12.45 -12.89 -3.49
CA GLU A 14 -12.14 -11.50 -3.84
C GLU A 14 -11.21 -10.85 -2.82
N LEU A 15 -11.42 -11.07 -1.51
CA LEU A 15 -10.56 -10.58 -0.44
C LEU A 15 -9.14 -11.15 -0.54
N LYS A 16 -8.97 -12.45 -0.78
CA LYS A 16 -7.62 -13.04 -1.00
C LYS A 16 -6.93 -12.42 -2.21
N LYS A 17 -7.66 -12.19 -3.29
CA LYS A 17 -7.12 -11.56 -4.49
C LYS A 17 -6.72 -10.11 -4.24
N GLU A 18 -7.56 -9.36 -3.53
CA GLU A 18 -7.28 -7.97 -3.14
C GLU A 18 -6.10 -7.90 -2.17
N LEU A 19 -6.00 -8.82 -1.21
CA LEU A 19 -4.87 -8.93 -0.29
C LEU A 19 -3.56 -9.12 -1.06
N LYS A 20 -3.54 -10.07 -2.00
CA LYS A 20 -2.38 -10.31 -2.85
C LYS A 20 -2.02 -9.06 -3.66
N HIS A 21 -3.00 -8.46 -4.32
CA HIS A 21 -2.78 -7.25 -5.11
C HIS A 21 -2.27 -6.07 -4.27
N THR A 22 -2.84 -5.87 -3.08
CA THR A 22 -2.44 -4.77 -2.17
C THR A 22 -1.02 -4.98 -1.67
N ASN A 23 -0.62 -6.22 -1.38
CA ASN A 23 0.77 -6.55 -1.03
C ASN A 23 1.73 -6.30 -2.20
N GLU A 24 1.37 -6.69 -3.43
CA GLU A 24 2.17 -6.41 -4.63
C GLU A 24 2.33 -4.89 -4.82
N CYS A 25 1.27 -4.10 -4.66
CA CYS A 25 1.35 -2.65 -4.74
C CYS A 25 2.24 -2.02 -3.65
N LEU A 26 2.21 -2.54 -2.42
CA LEU A 26 3.07 -2.05 -1.35
C LEU A 26 4.54 -2.31 -1.68
N LEU A 27 4.88 -3.51 -2.15
CA LEU A 27 6.24 -3.85 -2.57
C LEU A 27 6.71 -2.97 -3.72
N ASP A 28 5.89 -2.78 -4.75
CA ASP A 28 6.22 -1.90 -5.88
C ASP A 28 6.49 -0.46 -5.42
N GLU A 29 5.66 0.09 -4.51
CA GLU A 29 5.83 1.44 -3.98
C GLU A 29 7.12 1.56 -3.15
N GLU A 30 7.44 0.56 -2.32
CA GLU A 30 8.69 0.51 -1.55
C GLU A 30 9.92 0.42 -2.47
N GLU A 31 9.88 -0.38 -3.54
CA GLU A 31 10.97 -0.48 -4.52
C GLU A 31 11.17 0.82 -5.31
N VAL A 32 10.08 1.40 -5.83
CA VAL A 32 10.13 2.65 -6.60
C VAL A 32 10.65 3.80 -5.76
N HIS A 33 10.23 3.89 -4.50
CA HIS A 33 10.70 4.93 -3.60
C HIS A 33 12.18 4.75 -3.26
N ALA A 34 12.62 3.54 -2.93
CA ALA A 34 14.03 3.25 -2.66
C ALA A 34 14.90 3.62 -3.88
N PHE A 35 14.46 3.29 -5.10
CA PHE A 35 15.16 3.66 -6.31
C PHE A 35 15.19 5.18 -6.54
N THR A 36 14.04 5.84 -6.40
CA THR A 36 13.89 7.27 -6.66
C THR A 36 14.65 8.10 -5.64
N LEU A 37 14.54 7.78 -4.35
CA LEU A 37 15.21 8.51 -3.28
C LEU A 37 16.73 8.40 -3.42
N ASN A 38 17.26 7.20 -3.72
CA ASN A 38 18.70 7.01 -3.94
C ASN A 38 19.24 7.83 -5.11
N ARG A 39 18.44 8.02 -6.18
CA ARG A 39 18.87 8.78 -7.36
C ARG A 39 18.62 10.28 -7.24
N ALA A 40 17.53 10.68 -6.60
CA ALA A 40 17.07 12.06 -6.56
C ALA A 40 17.62 12.83 -5.35
N SER A 41 17.86 12.18 -4.21
CA SER A 41 18.31 12.83 -2.96
C SER A 41 19.59 13.65 -3.12
N ILE A 42 20.49 13.24 -4.02
CA ILE A 42 21.74 13.94 -4.33
C ILE A 42 21.48 15.31 -4.99
N HIS A 43 20.32 15.49 -5.64
CA HIS A 43 19.98 16.65 -6.45
C HIS A 43 18.85 17.52 -5.89
N ILE A 44 17.92 16.94 -5.14
CA ILE A 44 16.70 17.64 -4.70
C ILE A 44 16.87 18.39 -3.38
N GLY A 45 17.95 18.17 -2.63
CA GLY A 45 18.16 18.82 -1.32
C GLY A 45 17.41 18.13 -0.18
N GLY A 46 17.74 18.50 1.07
CA GLY A 46 17.28 17.78 2.26
C GLY A 46 15.79 17.94 2.57
N VAL A 47 15.21 19.12 2.31
CA VAL A 47 13.80 19.42 2.61
C VAL A 47 12.88 18.67 1.65
N GLU A 48 13.21 18.67 0.37
CA GLU A 48 12.47 17.98 -0.68
C GLU A 48 12.59 16.46 -0.53
N ALA A 49 13.77 15.94 -0.15
CA ALA A 49 13.95 14.53 0.17
C ALA A 49 13.11 14.10 1.38
N GLN A 50 13.03 14.94 2.42
CA GLN A 50 12.17 14.66 3.57
C GLN A 50 10.69 14.69 3.20
N ALA A 51 10.23 15.68 2.42
CA ALA A 51 8.84 15.74 1.97
C ALA A 51 8.45 14.51 1.13
N MET A 52 9.36 14.04 0.27
CA MET A 52 9.18 12.81 -0.51
C MET A 52 9.10 11.56 0.38
N GLN A 53 9.94 11.49 1.43
CA GLN A 53 9.89 10.42 2.42
C GLN A 53 8.56 10.40 3.18
N GLU A 54 8.07 11.56 3.63
CA GLU A 54 6.79 11.69 4.34
C GLU A 54 5.59 11.32 3.46
N GLU A 55 5.62 11.62 2.16
CA GLU A 55 4.60 11.20 1.21
C GLU A 55 4.61 9.67 1.01
N HIS A 56 5.80 9.09 0.87
CA HIS A 56 5.97 7.64 0.73
C HIS A 56 5.46 6.87 1.94
N GLU A 57 5.86 7.28 3.14
CA GLU A 57 5.44 6.64 4.39
C GLU A 57 3.91 6.66 4.55
N ARG A 58 3.28 7.77 4.15
CA ARG A 58 1.81 7.89 4.15
C ARG A 58 1.16 6.87 3.21
N LYS A 59 1.65 6.73 1.98
CA LYS A 59 1.13 5.74 1.02
C LYS A 59 1.33 4.32 1.52
N CYS A 60 2.51 4.00 2.05
CA CYS A 60 2.77 2.70 2.66
C CYS A 60 1.81 2.41 3.81
N ASN A 61 1.50 3.40 4.65
CA ASN A 61 0.53 3.23 5.74
C ASN A 61 -0.88 2.97 5.21
N GLU A 62 -1.33 3.67 4.16
CA GLU A 62 -2.63 3.40 3.52
C GLU A 62 -2.73 1.95 3.00
N TYR A 63 -1.66 1.43 2.40
CA TYR A 63 -1.60 0.02 1.98
C TYR A 63 -1.62 -0.94 3.17
N ARG A 64 -0.87 -0.65 4.24
CA ARG A 64 -0.81 -1.49 5.45
C ARG A 64 -2.14 -1.53 6.18
N GLU A 65 -2.81 -0.40 6.35
CA GLU A 65 -4.16 -0.33 6.92
C GLU A 65 -5.16 -1.14 6.10
N ARG A 66 -5.07 -1.05 4.77
CA ARG A 66 -5.92 -1.83 3.86
C ARG A 66 -5.66 -3.33 3.98
N ILE A 67 -4.40 -3.73 4.08
CA ILE A 67 -3.99 -5.13 4.30
C ILE A 67 -4.58 -5.64 5.61
N GLU A 68 -4.40 -4.90 6.70
CA GLU A 68 -4.90 -5.27 8.03
C GLU A 68 -6.42 -5.45 8.02
N GLN A 69 -7.17 -4.53 7.42
CA GLN A 69 -8.62 -4.65 7.27
C GLN A 69 -9.03 -5.93 6.54
N ILE A 70 -8.34 -6.26 5.44
CA ILE A 70 -8.64 -7.47 4.66
C ILE A 70 -8.30 -8.74 5.46
N GLU A 71 -7.18 -8.76 6.17
CA GLU A 71 -6.76 -9.88 7.01
C GLU A 71 -7.73 -10.13 8.16
N GLN A 72 -8.19 -9.06 8.83
CA GLN A 72 -9.21 -9.16 9.88
C GLN A 72 -10.51 -9.77 9.34
N LEU A 73 -11.02 -9.29 8.21
CA LEU A 73 -12.23 -9.83 7.58
C LEU A 73 -12.07 -11.29 7.13
N LEU A 74 -10.90 -11.67 6.61
CA LEU A 74 -10.62 -13.06 6.26
C LEU A 74 -10.62 -13.97 7.49
N ASN A 75 -10.06 -13.50 8.61
CA ASN A 75 -10.03 -14.24 9.88
C ASN A 75 -11.43 -14.38 10.49
N GLU A 76 -12.24 -13.33 10.46
CA GLU A 76 -13.64 -13.35 10.92
C GLU A 76 -14.49 -14.35 10.13
N ARG A 77 -14.28 -14.43 8.81
CA ARG A 77 -15.03 -15.34 7.92
C ARG A 77 -14.52 -16.78 7.92
N ALA A 78 -13.32 -17.02 8.43
CA ALA A 78 -12.75 -18.35 8.56
C ALA A 78 -13.19 -19.06 9.87
N ARG A 79 -13.79 -18.33 10.81
CA ARG A 79 -14.42 -18.85 12.03
C ARG A 79 -15.87 -19.25 11.77
#